data_AF-A0AAV3Q7J2-F1
#
_entry.id   AF-A0AAV3Q7J2-F1
#
_cell.length_a   1.000
_cell.length_b   1.000
_cell.length_c   1.000
_cell.angle_alpha   90.00
_cell.angle_beta   90.00
_cell.angle_gamma   90.00
#
_symmetry.space_group_name_H-M   'P 1'
#
loop_
_entity.id
_entity.type
_entity.pdbx_description
1 polymer ?
#
loop_
_entity_poly.entity_id
_entity_poly.type
_entity_poly.pdbx_seq_one_letter_code
_entity_poly.pdbx_strand_id
1 'polypeptide(L)'
;MDFLTGFPLIMQQTKTLVRKNFILTMRNKRIALIQITIPFIFMGMLYGMRKSSTFLSNLPGLGNAVRDPKRITDFAIPPCEDKLLIRNPCYDFAWSGSGNPRIEGIVKRIMEANPGRPIPPDKVKSFRTKEELNEWLVKNPLTTPGALHFRQTKKLKLSYGVVTNTSSYLKIGQIVEDYAFMHQLPLQLAATREIARSLLKGNKLILFL
;
A
#
# COMPACT_ATOMS: atom_id res chain seq x y z
N MET A 1 54.15 38.27 -35.26
CA MET A 1 53.74 37.78 -33.93
C MET A 1 54.90 36.95 -33.43
N ASP A 2 55.60 37.42 -32.42
CA ASP A 2 56.78 36.72 -31.90
C ASP A 2 56.30 35.62 -30.97
N PHE A 3 56.66 34.37 -31.28
CA PHE A 3 56.31 33.22 -30.46
C PHE A 3 57.24 33.19 -29.26
N LEU A 4 56.69 33.39 -28.05
CA LEU A 4 57.42 33.22 -26.81
C LEU A 4 57.83 31.74 -26.64
N THR A 5 58.86 31.43 -25.87
CA THR A 5 59.31 30.05 -25.60
C THR A 5 59.07 29.66 -24.13
N GLY A 6 58.82 28.38 -23.85
CA GLY A 6 58.64 27.87 -22.47
C GLY A 6 57.27 28.17 -21.83
N PHE A 7 57.23 28.47 -20.53
CA PHE A 7 56.00 28.71 -19.76
C PHE A 7 55.11 29.86 -20.31
N PRO A 8 55.66 31.00 -20.78
CA PRO A 8 54.87 32.06 -21.40
C PRO A 8 54.15 31.61 -22.68
N LEU A 9 54.73 30.66 -23.44
CA LEU A 9 54.08 30.07 -24.61
C LEU A 9 52.83 29.28 -24.22
N ILE A 10 52.90 28.52 -23.13
CA ILE A 10 51.76 27.74 -22.61
C ILE A 10 50.62 28.68 -22.20
N MET A 11 50.91 29.78 -21.51
CA MET A 11 49.88 30.78 -21.17
C MET A 11 49.31 31.46 -22.42
N GLN A 12 50.14 31.79 -23.41
CA GLN A 12 49.69 32.38 -24.67
C GLN A 12 48.78 31.42 -25.44
N GLN A 13 49.14 30.13 -25.50
CA GLN A 13 48.36 29.08 -26.16
C GLN A 13 47.04 28.79 -25.43
N THR A 14 47.06 28.63 -24.11
CA THR A 14 45.83 28.41 -23.32
C THR A 14 44.87 29.60 -23.45
N LYS A 15 45.36 30.84 -23.37
CA LYS A 15 44.54 32.05 -23.60
C LYS A 15 43.94 32.07 -25.01
N THR A 16 44.71 31.70 -26.02
CA THR A 16 44.24 31.64 -27.42
C THR A 16 43.17 30.57 -27.60
N LEU A 17 43.37 29.38 -27.01
CA LEU A 17 42.44 28.27 -27.06
C LEU A 17 41.14 28.56 -26.30
N VAL A 18 41.21 29.15 -25.11
CA VAL A 18 40.03 29.56 -24.33
C VAL A 18 39.25 30.62 -25.10
N ARG A 19 39.93 31.62 -25.68
CA ARG A 19 39.27 32.65 -26.50
C ARG A 19 38.57 32.05 -27.73
N LYS A 20 39.23 31.12 -28.43
CA LYS A 20 38.64 30.41 -29.58
C LYS A 20 37.39 29.63 -29.17
N ASN A 21 37.48 28.82 -28.11
CA ASN A 21 36.35 28.04 -27.62
C ASN A 21 35.20 28.92 -27.13
N PHE A 22 35.50 30.01 -26.42
CA PHE A 22 34.49 30.97 -25.98
C PHE A 22 33.75 31.62 -27.15
N ILE A 23 34.47 32.06 -28.19
CA ILE A 23 33.86 32.62 -29.41
C ILE A 23 33.00 31.55 -30.12
N LEU A 24 33.47 30.31 -30.21
CA LEU A 24 32.70 29.20 -30.79
C LEU A 24 31.40 28.93 -29.99
N THR A 25 31.47 28.89 -28.66
CA THR A 25 30.29 28.75 -27.78
C THR A 25 29.33 29.93 -27.92
N MET A 26 29.84 31.16 -28.01
CA MET A 26 29.04 32.37 -28.24
C MET A 26 28.36 32.41 -29.61
N ARG A 27 28.95 31.77 -30.63
CA ARG A 27 28.33 31.63 -31.96
C ARG A 27 27.22 30.58 -31.96
N ASN A 28 27.35 29.52 -31.16
CA ASN A 28 26.34 28.47 -31.03
C ASN A 28 25.50 28.61 -29.74
N LYS A 29 24.82 29.74 -29.62
CA LYS A 29 24.03 30.12 -28.42
C LYS A 29 22.97 29.09 -28.03
N ARG A 30 22.39 28.37 -29.00
CA ARG A 30 21.37 27.35 -28.74
C ARG A 30 21.92 26.16 -27.97
N ILE A 31 23.06 25.61 -28.40
CA ILE A 31 23.69 24.48 -27.72
C ILE A 31 24.20 24.91 -26.34
N ALA A 32 24.80 26.10 -26.23
CA ALA A 32 25.26 26.64 -24.94
C ALA A 32 24.10 26.80 -23.95
N LEU A 33 22.95 27.34 -24.39
CA LEU A 33 21.76 27.49 -23.57
C LEU A 33 21.21 26.13 -23.08
N ILE A 34 21.11 25.15 -23.98
CA ILE A 34 20.67 23.79 -23.64
C ILE A 34 21.61 23.17 -22.60
N GLN A 35 22.92 23.26 -22.83
CA GLN A 35 23.93 22.67 -21.96
C GLN A 35 23.95 23.30 -20.56
N ILE A 36 23.67 24.61 -20.45
CA ILE A 36 23.52 25.30 -19.16
C ILE A 36 22.20 24.93 -18.48
N THR A 37 21.12 24.76 -19.25
CA THR A 37 19.78 24.51 -18.70
C THR A 37 19.63 23.08 -18.15
N ILE A 38 20.28 22.11 -18.77
CA ILE A 38 20.19 20.69 -18.41
C ILE A 38 20.50 20.43 -16.92
N PRO A 39 21.62 20.91 -16.35
CA PRO A 39 21.92 20.74 -14.92
C PRO A 39 20.83 21.30 -13.99
N PHE A 40 20.20 22.43 -14.34
CA PHE A 40 19.13 23.01 -13.52
C PHE A 40 17.86 22.16 -13.54
N ILE A 41 17.51 21.60 -14.71
CA ILE A 41 16.38 20.66 -14.83
C ILE A 41 16.65 19.42 -13.98
N PHE A 42 17.85 18.82 -14.08
CA PHE A 42 18.22 17.66 -13.27
C PHE A 42 18.21 17.98 -11.77
N MET A 43 18.72 19.14 -11.36
CA MET A 43 18.69 19.55 -9.96
C MET A 43 17.25 19.77 -9.45
N GLY A 44 16.38 20.37 -10.26
CA GLY A 44 14.95 20.51 -9.96
C GLY A 44 14.24 19.17 -9.84
N MET A 45 14.53 18.22 -10.73
CA MET A 45 14.01 16.85 -10.66
C MET A 45 14.47 16.14 -9.39
N LEU A 46 15.76 16.19 -9.06
CA LEU A 46 16.32 15.58 -7.84
C LEU A 46 15.72 16.20 -6.57
N TYR A 47 15.47 17.51 -6.57
CA TYR A 47 14.76 18.18 -5.48
C TYR A 47 13.31 17.68 -5.36
N GLY A 48 12.58 17.56 -6.48
CA GLY A 48 11.23 17.00 -6.52
C GLY A 48 11.18 15.56 -6.00
N MET A 49 12.15 14.73 -6.38
CA MET A 49 12.28 13.35 -5.89
C MET A 49 12.51 13.31 -4.38
N ARG A 50 13.45 14.12 -3.86
CA ARG A 50 13.67 14.21 -2.40
C ARG A 50 12.41 14.66 -1.68
N LYS A 51 11.74 15.71 -2.17
CA LYS A 51 10.52 16.22 -1.57
C LYS A 51 9.40 15.17 -1.55
N SER A 52 9.24 14.42 -2.64
CA SER A 52 8.28 13.31 -2.73
C SER A 52 8.63 12.17 -1.77
N SER A 53 9.91 11.78 -1.69
CA SER A 53 10.37 10.74 -0.76
C SER A 53 10.18 11.14 0.70
N THR A 54 10.48 12.38 1.08
CA THR A 54 10.24 12.89 2.43
C THR A 54 8.75 12.97 2.76
N PHE A 55 7.91 13.31 1.78
CA PHE A 55 6.46 13.25 1.96
C PHE A 55 6.01 11.81 2.25
N LEU A 56 6.49 10.84 1.45
CA LEU A 56 6.17 9.42 1.63
C LEU A 56 6.65 8.87 2.98
N SER A 57 7.87 9.20 3.42
CA SER A 57 8.40 8.75 4.73
C SER A 57 7.65 9.36 5.91
N ASN A 58 6.98 10.49 5.72
CA ASN A 58 6.15 11.13 6.74
C ASN A 58 4.72 10.59 6.74
N LEU A 59 4.34 9.66 5.85
CA LEU A 59 3.06 8.96 5.98
C LEU A 59 3.08 8.04 7.22
N PRO A 60 2.01 8.08 8.05
CA PRO A 60 1.85 7.12 9.13
C PRO A 60 1.80 5.70 8.55
N GLY A 61 2.61 4.79 9.10
CA GLY A 61 2.81 3.42 8.59
C GLY A 61 4.14 3.20 7.85
N LEU A 62 4.78 4.24 7.33
CA LEU A 62 6.12 4.21 6.70
C LEU A 62 7.20 4.97 7.49
N GLY A 63 6.86 5.44 8.69
CA GLY A 63 7.74 6.20 9.56
C GLY A 63 8.92 5.40 10.12
N ASN A 64 9.78 6.12 10.84
CA ASN A 64 11.03 5.62 11.42
C ASN A 64 10.88 4.26 12.10
N ALA A 65 11.84 3.37 11.85
CA ALA A 65 11.88 2.02 12.42
C ALA A 65 11.74 2.07 13.95
N VAL A 66 10.66 1.49 14.45
CA VAL A 66 10.45 1.32 15.89
C VAL A 66 11.32 0.15 16.34
N ARG A 67 12.34 0.42 17.18
CA ARG A 67 13.31 -0.60 17.63
C ARG A 67 12.73 -1.68 18.55
N ASP A 68 11.52 -1.49 19.07
CA ASP A 68 10.79 -2.51 19.84
C ASP A 68 9.27 -2.29 19.69
N PRO A 69 8.63 -2.82 18.65
CA PRO A 69 7.19 -2.68 18.47
C PRO A 69 6.46 -3.51 19.54
N LYS A 70 5.63 -2.85 20.36
CA LYS A 70 4.76 -3.55 21.32
C LYS A 70 3.94 -4.60 20.58
N ARG A 71 4.03 -5.85 21.02
CA ARG A 71 3.26 -6.96 20.42
C ARG A 71 1.76 -6.66 20.56
N ILE A 72 1.10 -6.41 19.43
CA ILE A 72 -0.35 -6.35 19.36
C ILE A 72 -0.83 -7.79 19.15
N THR A 73 -1.38 -8.39 20.20
CA THR A 73 -1.90 -9.77 20.16
C THR A 73 -3.34 -9.85 19.65
N ASP A 74 -4.08 -8.75 19.74
CA ASP A 74 -5.53 -8.76 19.59
C ASP A 74 -5.96 -7.73 18.53
N PHE A 75 -5.78 -8.11 17.26
CA PHE A 75 -6.38 -7.38 16.14
C PHE A 75 -7.86 -7.72 16.06
N ALA A 76 -8.69 -6.89 16.71
CA ALA A 76 -10.14 -6.97 16.60
C ALA A 76 -10.61 -6.41 15.25
N ILE A 77 -11.62 -7.04 14.65
CA ILE A 77 -12.36 -6.43 13.54
C ILE A 77 -13.23 -5.32 14.15
N PRO A 78 -12.99 -4.04 13.82
CA PRO A 78 -13.78 -2.94 14.36
C PRO A 78 -15.20 -2.95 13.78
N PRO A 79 -16.19 -2.34 14.47
CA PRO A 79 -17.51 -2.12 13.89
C PRO A 79 -17.40 -1.25 12.64
N CYS A 80 -18.26 -1.47 11.65
CA CYS A 80 -18.21 -0.70 10.40
C CYS A 80 -18.40 0.81 10.59
N GLU A 81 -19.06 1.22 11.67
CA GLU A 81 -19.26 2.61 12.05
C GLU A 81 -17.97 3.37 12.41
N ASP A 82 -16.91 2.67 12.82
CA ASP A 82 -15.64 3.30 13.18
C ASP A 82 -14.86 3.77 11.93
N LYS A 83 -15.25 3.31 10.74
CA LYS A 83 -14.64 3.70 9.48
C LYS A 83 -15.05 5.14 9.11
N LEU A 84 -14.06 5.98 8.79
CA LEU A 84 -14.28 7.41 8.53
C LEU A 84 -15.27 7.68 7.39
N LEU A 85 -15.24 6.85 6.35
CA LEU A 85 -16.15 6.93 5.20
C LEU A 85 -16.92 5.62 5.06
N ILE A 86 -18.04 5.54 5.78
CA ILE A 86 -18.99 4.42 5.70
C ILE A 86 -20.40 4.94 5.38
N ARG A 87 -21.14 4.17 4.57
CA ARG A 87 -22.53 4.42 4.22
C ARG A 87 -23.44 3.43 4.92
N ASN A 88 -24.53 3.92 5.48
CA ASN A 88 -25.57 3.09 6.09
C ASN A 88 -26.57 2.55 5.05
N PRO A 89 -27.07 1.31 5.22
CA PRO A 89 -26.67 0.34 6.24
C PRO A 89 -25.25 -0.22 5.98
N CYS A 90 -24.47 -0.42 7.04
CA CYS A 90 -23.10 -0.92 6.95
C CYS A 90 -22.91 -2.32 7.57
N TYR A 91 -21.88 -3.02 7.09
CA TYR A 91 -21.51 -4.36 7.53
C TYR A 91 -20.04 -4.40 7.93
N ASP A 92 -19.73 -5.01 9.08
CA ASP A 92 -18.38 -5.16 9.62
C ASP A 92 -17.47 -5.88 8.62
N PHE A 93 -18.01 -6.92 7.96
CA PHE A 93 -17.40 -7.52 6.79
C PHE A 93 -18.43 -8.27 5.94
N ALA A 94 -18.11 -8.45 4.67
CA ALA A 94 -18.84 -9.36 3.78
C ALA A 94 -18.02 -10.62 3.48
N TRP A 95 -18.64 -11.68 3.02
CA TRP A 95 -17.91 -12.87 2.58
C TRP A 95 -18.62 -13.67 1.49
N SER A 96 -17.85 -14.45 0.72
CA SER A 96 -18.38 -15.38 -0.27
C SER A 96 -17.92 -16.81 -0.06
N GLY A 97 -18.72 -17.76 -0.56
CA GLY A 97 -18.57 -19.20 -0.34
C GLY A 97 -19.68 -19.78 0.54
N SER A 98 -20.83 -19.12 0.64
CA SER A 98 -22.00 -19.66 1.35
C SER A 98 -22.52 -20.93 0.68
N GLY A 99 -23.15 -21.80 1.47
CA GLY A 99 -23.53 -23.16 1.04
C GLY A 99 -22.43 -24.20 1.27
N ASN A 100 -21.27 -23.80 1.82
CA ASN A 100 -20.26 -24.72 2.30
C ASN A 100 -20.26 -24.73 3.85
N PRO A 101 -20.73 -25.82 4.49
CA PRO A 101 -20.84 -25.90 5.96
C PRO A 101 -19.52 -25.65 6.68
N ARG A 102 -18.39 -25.97 6.05
CA ARG A 102 -17.06 -25.74 6.63
C ARG A 102 -16.71 -24.26 6.67
N ILE A 103 -17.01 -23.53 5.60
CA ILE A 103 -16.75 -22.08 5.50
C ILE A 103 -17.69 -21.34 6.44
N GLU A 104 -18.97 -21.72 6.47
CA GLU A 104 -19.95 -21.17 7.41
C GLU A 104 -19.52 -21.36 8.86
N GLY A 105 -19.03 -22.55 9.22
CA GLY A 105 -18.47 -22.80 10.54
C GLY A 105 -17.22 -21.97 10.86
N ILE A 106 -16.40 -21.63 9.87
CA ILE A 106 -15.25 -20.73 10.05
C ILE A 106 -15.72 -19.30 10.28
N VAL A 107 -16.64 -18.79 9.46
CA VAL A 107 -17.17 -17.43 9.59
C VAL A 107 -17.89 -17.24 10.92
N LYS A 108 -18.70 -18.21 11.34
CA LYS A 108 -19.34 -18.21 12.66
C LYS A 108 -18.31 -18.07 13.79
N ARG A 109 -17.19 -18.80 13.72
CA ARG A 109 -16.11 -18.67 14.71
C ARG A 109 -15.37 -17.34 14.62
N ILE A 110 -15.21 -16.77 13.43
CA ILE A 110 -14.63 -15.42 13.28
C ILE A 110 -15.49 -14.41 14.05
N MET A 111 -16.81 -14.51 13.90
CA MET A 111 -17.76 -13.62 14.57
C MET A 111 -17.76 -13.82 16.09
N GLU A 112 -17.80 -15.07 16.56
CA GLU A 112 -17.84 -15.41 17.99
C GLU A 112 -16.52 -15.11 18.72
N ALA A 113 -15.38 -15.36 18.06
CA ALA A 113 -14.05 -15.21 18.65
C ALA A 113 -13.38 -13.87 18.32
N ASN A 114 -14.13 -12.87 17.84
CA ASN A 114 -13.61 -11.54 17.61
C ASN A 114 -13.26 -10.87 18.95
N PRO A 115 -12.01 -10.44 19.18
CA PRO A 115 -11.60 -9.84 20.44
C PRO A 115 -12.41 -8.57 20.76
N GLY A 116 -12.71 -8.35 22.05
CA GLY A 116 -13.42 -7.15 22.53
C GLY A 116 -14.93 -7.12 22.27
N ARG A 117 -15.42 -7.72 21.18
CA ARG A 117 -16.85 -7.85 20.90
C ARG A 117 -17.16 -9.02 19.94
N PRO A 118 -18.17 -9.85 20.20
CA PRO A 118 -18.74 -10.72 19.19
C PRO A 118 -19.36 -9.89 18.05
N ILE A 119 -19.20 -10.34 16.80
CA ILE A 119 -19.79 -9.68 15.63
C ILE A 119 -21.23 -10.18 15.43
N PRO A 120 -22.25 -9.32 15.45
CA PRO A 120 -23.63 -9.71 15.21
C PRO A 120 -23.85 -10.27 13.79
N PRO A 121 -24.75 -11.25 13.59
CA PRO A 121 -25.03 -11.82 12.27
C PRO A 121 -25.64 -10.83 11.27
N ASP A 122 -26.38 -9.83 11.74
CA ASP A 122 -26.91 -8.73 10.92
C ASP A 122 -25.81 -7.80 10.38
N LYS A 123 -24.65 -7.78 11.04
CA LYS A 123 -23.45 -7.03 10.62
C LYS A 123 -22.55 -7.78 9.64
N VAL A 124 -22.95 -8.97 9.20
CA VAL A 124 -22.17 -9.79 8.26
C VAL A 124 -23.02 -10.16 7.04
N LYS A 125 -22.51 -9.86 5.84
CA LYS A 125 -23.20 -10.18 4.59
C LYS A 125 -22.56 -11.37 3.89
N SER A 126 -23.34 -12.40 3.56
CA SER A 126 -22.87 -13.60 2.86
C SER A 126 -23.31 -13.67 1.40
N PHE A 127 -22.46 -14.21 0.53
CA PHE A 127 -22.70 -14.44 -0.89
C PHE A 127 -22.30 -15.86 -1.29
N ARG A 128 -22.93 -16.42 -2.32
CA ARG A 128 -22.63 -17.78 -2.74
C ARG A 128 -21.32 -17.84 -3.52
N THR A 129 -21.13 -16.88 -4.43
CA THR A 129 -20.01 -16.84 -5.36
C THR A 129 -19.16 -15.58 -5.18
N LYS A 130 -17.94 -15.60 -5.74
CA LYS A 130 -17.06 -14.42 -5.75
C LYS A 130 -17.67 -13.29 -6.57
N GLU A 131 -18.31 -13.67 -7.66
CA GLU A 131 -18.88 -12.79 -8.67
C GLU A 131 -20.06 -12.01 -8.06
N GLU A 132 -20.95 -12.68 -7.34
CA GLU A 132 -22.06 -12.04 -6.60
C GLU A 132 -21.55 -11.04 -5.56
N LEU A 133 -20.52 -11.42 -4.79
CA LEU A 133 -19.90 -10.52 -3.81
C LEU A 133 -19.32 -9.28 -4.49
N ASN A 134 -18.55 -9.46 -5.56
CA ASN A 134 -17.93 -8.37 -6.29
C ASN A 134 -18.96 -7.43 -6.92
N GLU A 135 -20.00 -7.98 -7.54
CA GLU A 135 -21.09 -7.20 -8.12
C GLU A 135 -21.81 -6.39 -7.04
N TRP A 136 -22.05 -6.98 -5.87
CA TRP A 136 -22.65 -6.27 -4.75
C TRP A 136 -21.74 -5.15 -4.22
N LEU A 137 -20.43 -5.38 -4.08
CA LEU A 137 -19.46 -4.36 -3.65
C LEU A 137 -19.43 -3.16 -4.60
N VAL A 138 -19.50 -3.40 -5.92
CA VAL A 138 -19.56 -2.33 -6.94
C VAL A 138 -20.86 -1.54 -6.82
N LYS A 139 -22.00 -2.21 -6.60
CA LYS A 139 -23.30 -1.54 -6.45
C LYS A 139 -23.47 -0.82 -5.10
N ASN A 140 -22.74 -1.24 -4.07
CA ASN A 140 -22.87 -0.74 -2.70
C ASN A 140 -21.53 -0.24 -2.17
N PRO A 141 -20.94 0.80 -2.80
CA PRO A 141 -19.65 1.33 -2.37
C PRO A 141 -19.74 1.86 -0.93
N LEU A 142 -18.64 1.72 -0.18
CA LEU A 142 -18.49 2.21 1.20
C LEU A 142 -19.49 1.62 2.20
N THR A 143 -20.14 0.48 1.91
CA THR A 143 -21.04 -0.18 2.87
C THR A 143 -20.35 -1.22 3.75
N THR A 144 -19.12 -1.60 3.42
CA THR A 144 -18.29 -2.48 4.25
C THR A 144 -16.82 -2.07 4.19
N PRO A 145 -16.05 -2.24 5.29
CA PRO A 145 -14.62 -2.00 5.26
C PRO A 145 -13.84 -3.00 4.39
N GLY A 146 -14.29 -4.26 4.35
CA GLY A 146 -13.66 -5.31 3.57
C GLY A 146 -14.50 -6.58 3.48
N ALA A 147 -14.07 -7.47 2.59
CA ALA A 147 -14.74 -8.74 2.34
C ALA A 147 -13.76 -9.91 2.21
N LEU A 148 -14.22 -11.10 2.59
CA LEU A 148 -13.48 -12.35 2.47
C LEU A 148 -14.04 -13.21 1.33
N HIS A 149 -13.18 -13.62 0.41
CA HIS A 149 -13.55 -14.62 -0.60
C HIS A 149 -12.95 -15.96 -0.25
N PHE A 150 -13.76 -16.92 0.16
CA PHE A 150 -13.29 -18.28 0.42
C PHE A 150 -13.44 -19.15 -0.82
N ARG A 151 -12.40 -19.94 -1.08
CA ARG A 151 -12.41 -20.96 -2.14
C ARG A 151 -11.83 -22.26 -1.60
N GLN A 152 -12.64 -23.31 -1.63
CA GLN A 152 -12.19 -24.66 -1.31
C GLN A 152 -11.87 -25.40 -2.60
N THR A 153 -10.60 -25.78 -2.80
CA THR A 153 -10.19 -26.55 -3.99
C THR A 153 -10.20 -28.05 -3.73
N LYS A 154 -9.82 -28.48 -2.51
CA LYS A 154 -9.78 -29.89 -2.09
C LYS A 154 -10.25 -30.02 -0.63
N LYS A 155 -10.49 -31.26 -0.14
CA LYS A 155 -10.92 -31.50 1.26
C LYS A 155 -10.01 -30.86 2.31
N LEU A 156 -8.69 -30.73 2.07
CA LEU A 156 -7.75 -30.08 3.00
C LEU A 156 -7.25 -28.69 2.58
N LYS A 157 -7.51 -28.24 1.35
CA LYS A 157 -7.00 -26.96 0.85
C LYS A 157 -8.14 -25.93 0.79
N LEU A 158 -8.17 -25.07 1.82
CA LEU A 158 -9.03 -23.89 1.87
C LEU A 158 -8.15 -22.66 1.65
N SER A 159 -8.42 -21.93 0.58
CA SER A 159 -7.79 -20.63 0.30
C SER A 159 -8.78 -19.52 0.57
N TYR A 160 -8.28 -18.35 0.94
CA TYR A 160 -9.09 -17.15 1.05
C TYR A 160 -8.38 -15.98 0.37
N GLY A 161 -9.17 -15.03 -0.13
CA GLY A 161 -8.72 -13.72 -0.59
C GLY A 161 -9.40 -12.64 0.24
N VAL A 162 -8.73 -11.49 0.36
CA VAL A 162 -9.31 -10.30 1.00
C VAL A 162 -9.54 -9.25 -0.06
N VAL A 163 -10.71 -8.64 -0.02
CA VAL A 163 -11.11 -7.57 -0.93
C VAL A 163 -11.41 -6.34 -0.08
N THR A 164 -10.74 -5.24 -0.35
CA THR A 164 -10.98 -3.95 0.30
C THR A 164 -11.29 -2.91 -0.77
N ASN A 165 -12.13 -1.93 -0.45
CA ASN A 165 -12.50 -0.85 -1.37
C ASN A 165 -11.39 0.21 -1.50
N THR A 166 -10.43 0.21 -0.57
CA THR A 166 -9.40 1.25 -0.49
C THR A 166 -8.11 0.64 0.05
N SER A 167 -7.00 0.92 -0.63
CA SER A 167 -5.65 0.48 -0.25
C SER A 167 -4.79 1.62 0.31
N SER A 168 -5.30 2.85 0.32
CA SER A 168 -4.56 4.05 0.71
C SER A 168 -4.98 4.57 2.06
N TYR A 169 -4.04 5.26 2.71
CA TYR A 169 -4.28 6.12 3.86
C TYR A 169 -5.34 7.20 3.56
N LEU A 170 -6.27 7.41 4.49
CA LEU A 170 -7.22 8.52 4.44
C LEU A 170 -6.98 9.47 5.61
N LYS A 171 -6.82 10.76 5.28
CA LYS A 171 -6.74 11.85 6.25
C LYS A 171 -7.95 12.74 6.10
N ILE A 172 -8.76 12.85 7.15
CA ILE A 172 -9.83 13.86 7.24
C ILE A 172 -9.52 14.74 8.44
N GLY A 173 -9.10 15.98 8.18
CA GLY A 173 -8.64 16.90 9.22
C GLY A 173 -7.44 16.35 9.98
N GLN A 174 -7.60 16.10 11.28
CA GLN A 174 -6.58 15.51 12.15
C GLN A 174 -6.67 13.98 12.27
N ILE A 175 -7.76 13.36 11.81
CA ILE A 175 -7.99 11.92 11.96
C ILE A 175 -7.31 11.18 10.80
N VAL A 176 -6.62 10.11 11.16
CA VAL A 176 -5.72 9.33 10.34
C VAL A 176 -6.24 7.91 10.31
N GLU A 177 -6.75 7.45 9.17
CA GLU A 177 -7.22 6.09 8.98
C GLU A 177 -6.28 5.32 8.05
N ASP A 178 -5.60 4.32 8.59
CA ASP A 178 -4.83 3.35 7.82
C ASP A 178 -5.68 2.10 7.55
N TYR A 179 -6.12 1.95 6.30
CA TYR A 179 -6.98 0.85 5.87
C TYR A 179 -6.33 -0.52 6.04
N ALA A 180 -5.00 -0.61 5.88
CA ALA A 180 -4.29 -1.86 6.00
C ALA A 180 -4.31 -2.35 7.45
N PHE A 181 -3.98 -1.48 8.40
CA PHE A 181 -3.92 -1.84 9.82
C PHE A 181 -5.27 -1.92 10.51
N MET A 182 -6.21 -1.04 10.17
CA MET A 182 -7.51 -0.97 10.85
C MET A 182 -8.52 -1.98 10.33
N HIS A 183 -8.43 -2.40 9.06
CA HIS A 183 -9.47 -3.23 8.44
C HIS A 183 -8.92 -4.48 7.76
N GLN A 184 -7.91 -4.35 6.91
CA GLN A 184 -7.40 -5.50 6.14
C GLN A 184 -6.71 -6.54 7.02
N LEU A 185 -5.78 -6.11 7.88
CA LEU A 185 -5.00 -6.99 8.74
C LEU A 185 -5.87 -7.74 9.77
N PRO A 186 -6.81 -7.08 10.50
CA PRO A 186 -7.72 -7.79 11.38
C PRO A 186 -8.53 -8.88 10.68
N LEU A 187 -9.05 -8.60 9.48
CA LEU A 187 -9.78 -9.59 8.68
C LEU A 187 -8.90 -10.77 8.24
N GLN A 188 -7.68 -10.49 7.76
CA GLN A 188 -6.71 -11.53 7.36
C GLN A 188 -6.30 -12.41 8.53
N LEU A 189 -6.02 -11.80 9.69
CA LEU A 189 -5.61 -12.52 10.90
C LEU A 189 -6.75 -13.37 11.45
N ALA A 190 -7.97 -12.83 11.53
CA ALA A 190 -9.14 -13.57 11.98
C ALA A 190 -9.44 -14.76 11.07
N ALA A 191 -9.42 -14.56 9.74
CA ALA A 191 -9.60 -15.63 8.77
C ALA A 191 -8.51 -16.70 8.91
N THR A 192 -7.23 -16.31 8.93
CA THR A 192 -6.10 -17.25 9.05
C THR A 192 -6.18 -18.04 10.35
N ARG A 193 -6.46 -17.38 11.47
CA ARG A 193 -6.59 -18.01 12.79
C ARG A 193 -7.68 -19.07 12.80
N GLU A 194 -8.87 -18.76 12.29
CA GLU A 194 -9.99 -19.69 12.30
C GLU A 194 -9.90 -20.80 11.24
N ILE A 195 -9.25 -20.53 10.11
CA ILE A 195 -8.87 -21.57 9.14
C ILE A 195 -7.85 -22.53 9.78
N ALA A 196 -6.81 -21.99 10.43
CA ALA A 196 -5.80 -22.81 11.10
C ALA A 196 -6.44 -23.68 12.20
N ARG A 197 -7.33 -23.13 13.04
CA ARG A 197 -8.10 -23.90 14.03
C ARG A 197 -8.97 -24.98 13.39
N SER A 198 -9.61 -24.68 12.26
CA SER A 198 -10.41 -25.64 11.48
C SER A 198 -9.57 -26.78 10.91
N LEU A 199 -8.32 -26.52 10.53
CA LEU A 199 -7.37 -27.53 10.04
C LEU A 199 -6.73 -28.33 11.18
N LEU A 200 -6.36 -27.68 12.28
CA LEU A 200 -5.75 -28.30 13.46
C LEU A 200 -6.67 -29.32 14.12
N LYS A 201 -7.97 -29.02 14.22
CA LYS A 201 -8.97 -29.99 14.66
C LYS A 201 -9.07 -31.23 13.75
N GLY A 202 -8.48 -31.21 12.56
CA GLY A 202 -8.41 -32.31 11.59
C GLY A 202 -7.06 -33.04 11.47
N ASN A 203 -6.03 -32.65 12.25
CA ASN A 203 -4.66 -33.21 12.32
C ASN A 203 -3.70 -33.04 11.09
N LYS A 204 -2.44 -32.69 11.44
CA LYS A 204 -1.18 -32.46 10.68
C LYS A 204 -1.15 -31.29 9.66
N LEU A 205 -0.53 -30.19 10.09
CA LEU A 205 -0.18 -29.01 9.29
C LEU A 205 0.96 -29.28 8.31
N ILE A 206 0.78 -28.80 7.08
CA ILE A 206 1.87 -28.22 6.28
C ILE A 206 1.36 -26.85 5.83
N LEU A 207 1.83 -25.78 6.49
CA LEU A 207 1.59 -24.39 6.09
C LEU A 207 2.79 -23.94 5.27
N PHE A 208 2.57 -23.65 3.99
CA PHE A 208 3.47 -22.80 3.22
C PHE A 208 2.85 -21.41 3.21
N LEU A 209 3.57 -20.45 3.82
CA LEU A 209 3.36 -19.02 3.62
C LEU A 209 3.84 -18.62 2.22
#